data_AF-A0A0F9P5M7-F1
#
_entry.id   AF-A0A0F9P5M7-F1
#
_cell.length_a   1.000
_cell.length_b   1.000
_cell.length_c   1.000
_cell.angle_alpha   90.00
_cell.angle_beta   90.00
_cell.angle_gamma   90.00
#
_symmetry.space_group_name_H-M   'P 1'
#
loop_
_entity.id
_entity.type
_entity.pdbx_description
1 polymer ?
#
loop_
_entity_poly.entity_id
_entity_poly.type
_entity_poly.pdbx_seq_one_letter_code
_entity_poly.pdbx_strand_id
1 'polypeptide(L)' 'MKNRPEGFPGPEFIDPNSEQFNYIKELHWYLWRFVRFAFPDASGELSDFIDPALDALEAMPFDGSTK' A
#
# COMPACT_ATOMS: atom_id res chain seq x y z
N MET A 1 -8.55 17.98 -19.31
CA MET A 1 -7.95 18.04 -17.96
C MET A 1 -9.02 18.52 -16.99
N LYS A 2 -9.22 17.87 -15.84
CA LYS A 2 -10.21 18.31 -14.83
C LYS A 2 -9.76 19.67 -14.26
N ASN A 3 -10.65 20.66 -14.22
CA ASN A 3 -10.37 21.98 -13.65
C ASN A 3 -10.02 21.83 -12.16
N ARG A 4 -8.76 22.11 -11.79
CA ARG A 4 -8.32 22.08 -10.38
C ARG A 4 -8.73 23.39 -9.69
N PRO A 5 -9.09 23.36 -8.39
CA PRO A 5 -9.41 24.56 -7.63
C PRO A 5 -8.26 25.58 -7.62
N GLU A 6 -8.59 26.87 -7.57
CA GLU A 6 -7.59 27.94 -7.36
C GLU A 6 -6.79 27.66 -6.08
N GLY A 7 -5.46 27.81 -6.15
CA GLY A 7 -4.54 27.56 -5.04
C GLY A 7 -3.97 26.13 -4.98
N PHE A 8 -4.46 25.19 -5.78
CA PHE A 8 -3.79 23.89 -5.92
C PHE A 8 -2.54 24.02 -6.78
N PRO A 9 -1.39 23.46 -6.35
CA PRO A 9 -0.19 23.49 -7.17
C PRO A 9 -0.46 22.84 -8.54
N GLY A 10 -0.03 23.55 -9.58
CA GLY A 10 -0.03 23.05 -10.94
C GLY A 10 0.82 21.77 -11.05
N PRO A 11 0.55 20.91 -12.05
CA PRO A 11 1.32 19.68 -12.27
C PRO A 11 2.84 19.90 -12.33
N GLU A 12 3.28 21.07 -12.80
CA GLU A 12 4.67 21.50 -12.90
C GLU A 12 5.38 21.68 -11.55
N PHE A 13 4.63 21.81 -10.45
CA PHE A 13 5.17 21.89 -9.08
C PHE A 13 5.17 20.54 -8.36
N ILE A 14 4.73 19.48 -9.03
CA ILE A 14 4.68 18.12 -8.48
C ILE A 14 5.80 17.32 -9.14
N ASP A 15 6.89 17.08 -8.41
CA ASP A 15 7.94 16.18 -8.86
C ASP A 15 7.58 14.73 -8.47
N PRO A 16 7.21 13.85 -9.42
CA PRO A 16 6.86 12.46 -9.13
C PRO A 16 8.05 11.59 -8.70
N ASN A 17 9.27 12.13 -8.77
CA ASN A 17 10.50 11.51 -8.28
C ASN A 17 10.98 12.12 -6.96
N SER A 18 10.20 13.02 -6.37
CA SER A 18 10.53 13.58 -5.05
C SER A 18 10.58 12.48 -3.99
N GLU A 19 11.29 12.76 -2.90
CA GLU A 19 11.40 11.87 -1.75
C GLU A 19 10.02 11.42 -1.23
N GLN A 20 9.04 12.33 -1.20
CA GLN A 20 7.69 12.02 -0.73
C GLN A 20 7.00 10.97 -1.61
N PHE A 21 7.07 11.10 -2.93
CA PHE A 21 6.49 10.10 -3.83
C PHE A 21 7.25 8.78 -3.79
N ASN A 22 8.57 8.81 -3.63
CA ASN A 22 9.36 7.59 -3.48
C ASN A 22 9.00 6.86 -2.18
N TYR A 23 8.84 7.60 -1.08
CA TYR A 23 8.37 7.05 0.19
C TYR A 23 6.97 6.41 0.07
N ILE A 24 6.03 7.08 -0.60
CA ILE A 24 4.68 6.53 -0.84
C ILE A 24 4.74 5.25 -1.69
N LYS A 25 5.55 5.23 -2.75
CA LYS A 25 5.74 4.04 -3.60
C LYS A 25 6.32 2.88 -2.79
N GLU A 26 7.33 3.15 -1.97
CA GLU A 26 7.97 2.14 -1.13
C GLU A 26 6.98 1.57 -0.10
N LEU A 27 6.23 2.43 0.60
CA LEU A 27 5.19 2.02 1.53
C LEU A 27 4.13 1.15 0.84
N HIS A 28 3.64 1.58 -0.32
CA HIS A 28 2.68 0.82 -1.10
C HIS A 28 3.22 -0.57 -1.51
N TRP A 29 4.50 -0.66 -1.85
CA TRP A 29 5.16 -1.94 -2.14
C TRP A 29 5.22 -2.86 -0.91
N TYR A 30 5.57 -2.33 0.27
CA TYR A 30 5.57 -3.11 1.50
C TYR A 30 4.18 -3.62 1.87
N LEU A 31 3.15 -2.79 1.72
CA LEU A 31 1.77 -3.21 1.98
C LEU A 31 1.34 -4.35 1.04
N TRP A 32 1.69 -4.28 -0.25
CA TRP A 32 1.43 -5.40 -1.16
C TRP A 32 2.20 -6.66 -0.80
N ARG A 33 3.46 -6.52 -0.36
CA ARG A 33 4.24 -7.66 0.11
C ARG A 33 3.60 -8.30 1.34
N PHE A 34 3.07 -7.51 2.25
CA PHE A 34 2.32 -7.97 3.41
C PHE A 34 1.03 -8.69 3.00
N VAL A 35 0.20 -8.07 2.16
CA VAL A 35 -1.04 -8.67 1.65
C VAL A 35 -0.76 -10.02 0.97
N ARG A 36 0.27 -10.10 0.13
CA ARG A 36 0.62 -11.33 -0.59
C ARG A 36 1.22 -12.42 0.28
N PHE A 37 1.64 -12.10 1.49
CA PHE A 37 2.01 -13.12 2.46
C PHE A 37 0.78 -13.92 2.92
N ALA A 38 -0.37 -13.26 3.09
CA ALA A 38 -1.64 -13.90 3.41
C ALA A 38 -2.36 -14.43 2.15
N PHE A 39 -2.31 -13.68 1.05
CA PHE A 39 -3.02 -13.96 -0.20
C PHE A 39 -2.07 -13.88 -1.41
N PRO A 40 -1.34 -14.96 -1.75
CA PRO A 40 -0.29 -14.93 -2.77
C PRO A 40 -0.72 -14.38 -4.14
N ASP A 41 -1.96 -14.65 -4.53
CA ASP A 41 -2.51 -14.28 -5.84
C ASP A 41 -3.30 -12.95 -5.82
N ALA A 42 -3.23 -12.18 -4.73
CA ALA A 42 -3.94 -10.92 -4.60
C ALA A 42 -3.50 -9.89 -5.66
N SER A 43 -4.49 -9.37 -6.38
CA SER A 43 -4.37 -8.35 -7.41
C SER A 43 -5.64 -7.49 -7.45
N GLY A 44 -5.50 -6.20 -7.75
CA GLY A 44 -6.62 -5.25 -7.72
C GLY A 44 -6.29 -4.01 -6.87
N GLU A 45 -7.31 -3.45 -6.22
CA GLU A 45 -7.14 -2.30 -5.32
C GLU A 45 -6.66 -2.79 -3.95
N LEU A 46 -5.57 -2.19 -3.44
CA LEU A 46 -4.95 -2.61 -2.18
C LEU A 46 -5.94 -2.54 -0.99
N SER A 47 -6.84 -1.55 -1.00
CA SER A 47 -7.88 -1.36 0.04
C SER A 47 -8.79 -2.57 0.22
N ASP A 48 -8.96 -3.39 -0.82
CA ASP A 48 -9.86 -4.54 -0.79
C ASP A 48 -9.22 -5.73 -0.05
N PHE A 49 -7.91 -5.68 0.21
CA PHE A 49 -7.14 -6.80 0.75
C PHE A 49 -6.46 -6.51 2.08
N ILE A 50 -6.25 -5.24 2.48
CA ILE A 50 -5.52 -4.91 3.72
C ILE A 50 -6.21 -5.53 4.94
N ASP A 51 -7.48 -5.21 5.18
CA ASP A 51 -8.20 -5.66 6.38
C ASP A 51 -8.36 -7.19 6.38
N PRO A 52 -8.79 -7.85 5.26
CA PRO A 52 -8.83 -9.31 5.22
C PRO A 52 -7.48 -9.99 5.46
N ALA A 53 -6.37 -9.37 5.04
CA ALA A 53 -5.03 -9.94 5.22
C ALA A 53 -4.61 -9.85 6.69
N LEU A 54 -4.95 -8.75 7.37
CA LEU A 54 -4.76 -8.60 8.81
C LEU A 54 -5.55 -9.67 9.56
N ASP A 55 -6.85 -9.79 9.29
CA ASP A 55 -7.73 -10.79 9.93
C ASP A 55 -7.19 -12.21 9.76
N ALA A 56 -6.75 -12.56 8.55
CA ALA A 56 -6.21 -13.88 8.24
C ALA A 56 -4.93 -14.18 9.03
N LEU A 57 -4.04 -13.19 9.18
CA LEU A 57 -2.77 -13.35 9.89
C LEU A 57 -2.96 -13.36 11.41
N GLU A 58 -3.88 -12.55 11.94
CA GLU A 58 -4.23 -12.57 13.37
C GLU A 58 -4.90 -13.89 13.77
N ALA A 59 -5.66 -14.50 12.86
CA ALA A 59 -6.25 -15.81 13.07
C ALA A 59 -5.26 -16.97 12.93
N MET A 60 -4.05 -16.75 12.40
CA MET A 60 -3.04 -17.81 12.32
C MET A 60 -2.62 -18.21 13.73
N PRO A 61 -2.67 -19.51 14.07
CA PRO A 61 -2.17 -19.97 15.35
C PRO A 61 -0.69 -19.63 15.43
N PHE A 62 -0.34 -18.78 16.40
CA PHE A 62 1.05 -18.47 16.71
C PHE A 62 1.68 -19.72 17.32
N ASP A 63 2.21 -20.58 16.45
CA ASP A 63 3.12 -21.64 16.84
C ASP A 63 4.39 -20.90 17.30
N GLY A 64 4.61 -20.87 18.61
CA GLY A 64 5.79 -20.25 19.21
C GLY A 64 7.10 -21.02 18.95
N SER A 65 7.17 -21.86 17.91
CA SER A 65 8.36 -22.63 17.55
C SER A 65 9.28 -21.82 16.64
N THR A 66 9.71 -20.65 17.12
CA THR A 66 11.00 -20.14 16.69
C THR A 66 12.07 -21.10 17.22
N LYS A 67 12.61 -21.93 16.34
CA LYS A 67 13.86 -22.66 16.56
C LYS A 67 15.02 -21.69 16.75
#